data_AF-A0A6N8BUE8-F1
#
_entry.id   AF-A0A6N8BUE8-F1
#
_cell.length_a   1.000
_cell.length_b   1.000
_cell.length_c   1.000
_cell.angle_alpha   90.00
_cell.angle_beta   90.00
_cell.angle_gamma   90.00
#
_symmetry.space_group_name_H-M   'P 1'
#
loop_
_entity.id
_entity.type
_entity.pdbx_description
1 polymer ?
#
loop_
_entity_poly.entity_id
_entity_poly.type
_entity_poly.pdbx_seq_one_letter_code
_entity_poly.pdbx_strand_id
1 'polypeptide(L)'
;MNPMMMELLPLVHQGYCCSQLLLLLMLQAQDRQNPGVVRAAQGLCHGIGQSDGPCGLLTGGACALALAAGKGAEDETAHPMLTPLLNDYASWFYDRTEAYGGQRCGQIAAGLGATSGVAGEQPNPVACGDLLAECWGKIMELVQSYELDLTEKA
;
A
#
# COMPACT_ATOMS: atom_id res chain seq x y z
N MET A 1 1.25 -6.66 18.35
CA MET A 1 1.84 -5.73 17.39
C MET A 1 2.71 -6.53 16.44
N ASN A 2 2.41 -6.50 15.15
CA ASN A 2 3.16 -7.20 14.11
C ASN A 2 4.65 -6.79 14.12
N PRO A 3 5.64 -7.70 14.03
CA PRO A 3 7.07 -7.35 14.00
C PRO A 3 7.44 -6.33 12.93
N MET A 4 6.79 -6.40 11.76
CA MET A 4 6.95 -5.41 10.68
C MET A 4 6.59 -4.00 11.13
N MET A 5 5.54 -3.86 11.94
CA MET A 5 5.13 -2.55 12.43
C MET A 5 6.18 -1.93 13.33
N MET A 6 6.96 -2.72 14.07
CA MET A 6 8.07 -2.18 14.87
C MET A 6 9.14 -1.52 13.99
N GLU A 7 9.41 -2.07 12.82
CA GLU A 7 10.37 -1.53 11.86
C GLU A 7 9.84 -0.30 11.14
N LEU A 8 8.52 -0.21 10.93
CA LEU A 8 7.85 0.91 10.25
C LEU A 8 7.51 2.07 11.18
N LEU A 9 7.44 1.86 12.50
CA LEU A 9 7.13 2.92 13.49
C LEU A 9 7.98 4.19 13.33
N PRO A 10 9.32 4.11 13.12
CA PRO A 10 10.13 5.31 12.87
C PRO A 10 9.71 6.09 11.62
N LEU A 11 9.28 5.40 10.55
CA LEU A 11 8.82 6.03 9.31
C LEU A 11 7.45 6.68 9.51
N VAL A 12 6.56 6.02 10.24
CA VAL A 12 5.28 6.61 10.65
C VAL A 12 5.50 7.91 11.44
N HIS A 13 6.43 7.91 12.40
CA HIS A 13 6.78 9.12 13.16
C HIS A 13 7.43 10.24 12.32
N GLN A 14 8.02 9.90 11.17
CA GLN A 14 8.53 10.87 10.19
C GLN A 14 7.44 11.43 9.28
N GLY A 15 6.18 10.99 9.43
CA GLY A 15 5.03 11.49 8.69
C GLY A 15 4.71 10.74 7.39
N TYR A 16 5.33 9.58 7.15
CA TYR A 16 4.97 8.74 6.01
C TYR A 16 3.60 8.08 6.24
N CYS A 17 2.72 8.17 5.24
CA CYS A 17 1.41 7.55 5.30
C CYS A 17 1.41 6.11 4.72
N CYS A 18 0.29 5.41 4.88
CA CYS A 18 0.16 3.99 4.52
C CYS A 18 0.55 3.65 3.07
N SER A 19 0.17 4.47 2.07
CA SER A 19 0.57 4.23 0.68
C SER A 19 2.08 4.38 0.50
N GLN A 20 2.68 5.43 1.08
CA GLN A 20 4.12 5.68 0.99
C GLN A 20 4.93 4.55 1.64
N LEU A 21 4.46 4.00 2.76
CA LEU A 21 5.10 2.89 3.44
C LEU A 21 5.15 1.63 2.57
N LEU A 22 4.07 1.31 1.84
CA LEU A 22 4.07 0.16 0.91
C LEU A 22 5.07 0.34 -0.24
N LEU A 23 5.18 1.56 -0.78
CA LEU A 23 6.17 1.85 -1.83
C LEU A 23 7.60 1.82 -1.29
N LEU A 24 7.83 2.29 -0.06
CA LEU A 24 9.13 2.20 0.61
C LEU A 24 9.53 0.73 0.81
N LEU A 25 8.61 -0.12 1.28
CA LEU A 25 8.85 -1.55 1.42
C LEU A 25 9.19 -2.23 0.09
N MET A 26 8.47 -1.91 -0.99
CA MET A 26 8.79 -2.44 -2.32
C MET A 26 10.15 -1.98 -2.81
N LEU A 27 10.48 -0.69 -2.67
CA LEU A 27 11.79 -0.16 -3.03
C LEU A 27 12.91 -0.83 -2.22
N GLN A 28 12.70 -1.06 -0.92
CA GLN A 28 13.63 -1.81 -0.07
C GLN A 28 13.81 -3.25 -0.53
N ALA A 29 12.72 -3.94 -0.89
CA ALA A 29 12.77 -5.31 -1.41
C ALA A 29 13.53 -5.40 -2.75
N GLN A 30 13.54 -4.31 -3.52
CA GLN A 30 14.31 -4.17 -4.76
C GLN A 30 15.74 -3.64 -4.57
N ASP A 31 16.20 -3.38 -3.34
CA ASP A 31 17.48 -2.70 -3.06
C ASP A 31 17.63 -1.37 -3.83
N ARG A 32 16.54 -0.58 -3.85
CA ARG A 32 16.42 0.69 -4.57
C ARG A 32 15.96 1.82 -3.66
N GLN A 33 16.28 3.05 -4.07
CA GLN A 33 15.74 4.27 -3.48
C GLN A 33 15.18 5.15 -4.58
N ASN A 34 13.94 5.61 -4.41
CA ASN A 34 13.34 6.56 -5.32
C ASN A 34 12.42 7.54 -4.57
N PRO A 35 12.96 8.66 -4.07
CA PRO A 35 12.17 9.67 -3.38
C PRO A 35 11.06 10.28 -4.25
N GLY A 36 11.19 10.25 -5.58
CA GLY A 36 10.18 10.73 -6.51
C GLY A 36 8.90 9.89 -6.45
N VAL A 37 9.04 8.56 -6.49
CA VAL A 37 7.93 7.61 -6.35
C VAL A 37 7.26 7.74 -4.98
N VAL A 38 8.05 7.82 -3.91
CA VAL A 38 7.53 7.97 -2.54
C VAL A 38 6.76 9.29 -2.37
N ARG A 39 7.23 10.38 -3.01
CA ARG A 39 6.52 11.67 -3.00
C ARG A 39 5.22 11.60 -3.80
N ALA A 40 5.23 10.98 -4.97
CA ALA A 40 4.03 10.81 -5.78
C ALA A 40 2.95 10.01 -5.04
N ALA A 41 3.35 8.96 -4.30
CA ALA A 41 2.45 8.14 -3.50
C ALA A 41 1.73 8.91 -2.37
N GLN A 42 2.20 10.10 -2.01
CA GLN A 42 1.52 10.94 -1.00
C GLN A 42 0.12 11.38 -1.44
N GLY A 43 -0.15 11.48 -2.75
CA GLY A 43 -1.49 11.77 -3.26
C GLY A 43 -2.55 10.71 -2.89
N LEU A 44 -2.11 9.53 -2.46
CA LEU A 44 -2.94 8.40 -2.05
C LEU A 44 -3.09 8.30 -0.51
N CYS A 45 -2.59 9.29 0.24
CA CYS A 45 -2.72 9.32 1.68
C CYS A 45 -4.15 9.67 2.12
N HIS A 46 -4.61 9.00 3.18
CA HIS A 46 -5.96 9.18 3.74
C HIS A 46 -7.06 8.96 2.69
N GLY A 47 -6.77 8.02 1.78
CA GLY A 47 -7.50 7.80 0.55
C GLY A 47 -7.00 8.71 -0.56
N ILE A 48 -7.85 9.21 -1.43
CA ILE A 48 -7.38 10.15 -2.46
C ILE A 48 -7.27 11.57 -1.86
N GLY A 49 -6.20 11.81 -1.13
CA GLY A 49 -5.85 13.14 -0.59
C GLY A 49 -6.84 13.70 0.43
N GLN A 50 -7.19 12.91 1.45
CA GLN A 50 -8.11 13.29 2.55
C GLN A 50 -9.60 13.43 2.17
N SER A 51 -9.99 13.04 0.96
CA SER A 51 -11.40 13.12 0.53
C SER A 51 -12.27 11.93 0.98
N ASP A 52 -11.78 11.10 1.91
CA ASP A 52 -12.39 9.80 2.26
C ASP A 52 -12.63 8.88 1.05
N GLY A 53 -11.70 8.93 0.08
CA GLY A 53 -11.70 8.05 -1.08
C GLY A 53 -11.18 6.63 -0.77
N PRO A 54 -10.85 5.85 -1.82
CA PRO A 54 -10.31 4.51 -1.66
C PRO A 54 -9.06 4.47 -0.79
N CYS A 55 -9.02 3.55 0.18
CA CYS A 55 -7.96 3.47 1.17
C CYS A 55 -6.56 3.46 0.55
N GLY A 56 -5.63 4.20 1.14
CA GLY A 56 -4.25 4.29 0.66
C GLY A 56 -3.50 2.95 0.67
N LEU A 57 -3.93 1.98 1.47
CA LEU A 57 -3.40 0.62 1.42
C LEU A 57 -3.80 -0.12 0.14
N LEU A 58 -5.04 0.07 -0.33
CA LEU A 58 -5.52 -0.50 -1.61
C LEU A 58 -4.76 0.12 -2.79
N THR A 59 -4.80 1.45 -2.90
CA THR A 59 -4.18 2.12 -4.05
C THR A 59 -2.65 2.09 -3.99
N GLY A 60 -2.07 2.19 -2.79
CA GLY A 60 -0.63 2.08 -2.58
C GLY A 60 -0.10 0.68 -2.87
N GLY A 61 -0.83 -0.37 -2.48
CA GLY A 61 -0.44 -1.75 -2.79
C GLY A 61 -0.51 -2.05 -4.29
N ALA A 62 -1.53 -1.53 -4.99
CA ALA A 62 -1.59 -1.60 -6.45
C ALA A 62 -0.38 -0.89 -7.10
N CYS A 63 0.01 0.29 -6.60
CA CYS A 63 1.21 0.99 -7.05
C CYS A 63 2.50 0.21 -6.76
N ALA A 64 2.61 -0.45 -5.60
CA ALA A 64 3.77 -1.28 -5.27
C ALA A 64 3.91 -2.48 -6.22
N LEU A 65 2.83 -3.17 -6.55
CA LEU A 65 2.84 -4.24 -7.55
C LEU A 65 3.17 -3.71 -8.95
N ALA A 66 2.60 -2.58 -9.34
CA ALA A 66 2.91 -1.94 -10.62
C ALA A 66 4.36 -1.42 -10.70
N LEU A 67 5.01 -1.11 -9.56
CA LEU A 67 6.43 -0.78 -9.52
C LEU A 67 7.32 -1.99 -9.87
N ALA A 68 6.84 -3.21 -9.62
CA ALA A 68 7.56 -4.44 -9.95
C ALA A 68 7.17 -5.02 -11.32
N ALA A 69 5.97 -4.73 -11.83
CA ALA A 69 5.41 -5.41 -13.00
C ALA A 69 4.96 -4.44 -14.12
N GLY A 70 5.03 -3.13 -13.91
CA GLY A 70 4.61 -2.11 -14.87
C GLY A 70 5.72 -1.70 -15.84
N LYS A 71 5.34 -0.90 -16.85
CA LYS A 71 6.27 -0.25 -17.78
C LYS A 71 6.66 1.13 -17.25
N GLY A 72 7.94 1.35 -16.98
CA GLY A 72 8.52 2.60 -16.51
C GLY A 72 9.31 3.39 -17.57
N ALA A 73 9.90 2.72 -18.55
CA ALA A 73 10.73 3.34 -19.61
C ALA A 73 10.28 2.97 -21.04
N GLU A 74 10.94 3.52 -22.06
CA GLU A 74 10.60 3.29 -23.48
C GLU A 74 10.85 1.83 -23.90
N ASP A 75 11.96 1.27 -23.44
CA ASP A 75 12.48 -0.07 -23.72
C ASP A 75 11.92 -1.16 -22.79
N GLU A 76 11.20 -0.78 -21.74
CA GLU A 76 10.52 -1.71 -20.85
C GLU A 76 9.19 -2.21 -21.44
N THR A 77 8.84 -3.46 -21.13
CA THR A 77 7.50 -4.00 -21.36
C THR A 77 6.91 -4.43 -20.03
N ALA A 78 5.68 -4.01 -19.77
CA ALA A 78 4.97 -4.45 -18.56
C ALA A 78 4.81 -5.97 -18.56
N HIS A 79 4.80 -6.57 -17.37
CA HIS A 79 4.52 -7.98 -17.20
C HIS A 79 3.17 -8.34 -17.86
N PRO A 80 3.09 -9.43 -18.65
CA PRO A 80 1.87 -9.77 -19.40
C PRO A 80 0.65 -10.01 -18.50
N MET A 81 0.89 -10.37 -17.23
CA MET A 81 -0.16 -10.62 -16.24
C MET A 81 -0.39 -9.45 -15.26
N LEU A 82 0.06 -8.24 -15.58
CA LEU A 82 -0.12 -7.07 -14.71
C LEU A 82 -1.59 -6.83 -14.32
N THR A 83 -2.52 -6.94 -15.28
CA THR A 83 -3.94 -6.68 -14.97
C THR A 83 -4.53 -7.72 -14.01
N PRO A 84 -4.38 -9.04 -14.25
CA PRO A 84 -4.76 -10.06 -13.27
C PRO A 84 -4.12 -9.86 -11.89
N LEU A 85 -2.81 -9.57 -11.84
CA LEU A 85 -2.08 -9.32 -10.59
C LEU A 85 -2.73 -8.21 -9.74
N LEU A 86 -3.07 -7.08 -10.37
CA LEU A 86 -3.70 -5.95 -9.68
C LEU A 86 -5.14 -6.27 -9.26
N ASN A 87 -5.87 -7.03 -10.07
CA ASN A 87 -7.24 -7.45 -9.75
C ASN A 87 -7.29 -8.42 -8.58
N ASP A 88 -6.32 -9.34 -8.49
CA ASP A 88 -6.23 -10.29 -7.37
C ASP A 88 -5.93 -9.56 -6.05
N TYR A 89 -5.03 -8.57 -6.09
CA TYR A 89 -4.76 -7.73 -4.93
C TYR A 89 -6.01 -6.93 -4.51
N ALA A 90 -6.68 -6.29 -5.45
CA ALA A 90 -7.87 -5.50 -5.18
C ALA A 90 -9.01 -6.37 -4.62
N SER A 91 -9.27 -7.53 -5.22
CA SER A 91 -10.32 -8.46 -4.79
C SER A 91 -10.06 -8.96 -3.38
N TRP A 92 -8.83 -9.40 -3.09
CA TRP A 92 -8.43 -9.77 -1.73
C TRP A 92 -8.65 -8.63 -0.73
N PHE A 93 -8.29 -7.40 -1.09
CA PHE A 93 -8.45 -6.24 -0.21
C PHE A 93 -9.92 -5.95 0.07
N TYR A 94 -10.79 -6.07 -0.94
CA TYR A 94 -12.23 -5.88 -0.77
C TYR A 94 -12.82 -6.91 0.19
N ASP A 95 -12.52 -8.19 -0.01
CA ASP A 95 -12.97 -9.26 0.90
C ASP A 95 -12.45 -9.02 2.31
N ARG A 96 -11.18 -8.62 2.44
CA ARG A 96 -10.57 -8.38 3.74
C ARG A 96 -11.19 -7.20 4.49
N THR A 97 -11.66 -6.19 3.78
CA THR A 97 -12.18 -4.94 4.37
C THR A 97 -13.70 -4.86 4.40
N GLU A 98 -14.40 -5.89 3.89
CA GLU A 98 -15.86 -5.98 3.90
C GLU A 98 -16.44 -5.76 5.31
N ALA A 99 -15.83 -6.37 6.33
CA ALA A 99 -16.24 -6.24 7.73
C ALA A 99 -16.18 -4.80 8.27
N TYR A 100 -15.46 -3.89 7.61
CA TYR A 100 -15.36 -2.48 7.97
C TYR A 100 -16.30 -1.58 7.16
N GLY A 101 -17.18 -2.17 6.34
CA GLY A 101 -18.19 -1.44 5.56
C GLY A 101 -17.72 -0.98 4.18
N GLY A 102 -16.60 -1.53 3.68
CA GLY A 102 -16.13 -1.34 2.31
C GLY A 102 -14.70 -0.79 2.22
N GLN A 103 -14.40 -0.13 1.09
CA GLN A 103 -13.03 0.22 0.69
C GLN A 103 -12.56 1.65 1.03
N ARG A 104 -13.45 2.50 1.57
CA ARG A 104 -13.10 3.90 1.90
C ARG A 104 -12.20 3.97 3.12
N CYS A 105 -11.25 4.90 3.08
CA CYS A 105 -10.23 5.04 4.13
C CYS A 105 -10.85 5.26 5.51
N GLY A 106 -11.86 6.12 5.64
CA GLY A 106 -12.52 6.45 6.90
C GLY A 106 -13.36 5.30 7.44
N GLN A 107 -14.03 4.53 6.58
CA GLN A 107 -14.76 3.32 6.98
C GLN A 107 -13.82 2.28 7.58
N ILE A 108 -12.72 1.99 6.88
CA ILE A 108 -11.69 1.05 7.34
C ILE A 108 -11.01 1.56 8.61
N ALA A 109 -10.61 2.83 8.64
CA ALA A 109 -9.97 3.43 9.80
C ALA A 109 -10.88 3.38 11.05
N ALA A 110 -12.18 3.65 10.89
CA ALA A 110 -13.13 3.51 11.99
C ALA A 110 -13.26 2.06 12.46
N GLY A 111 -13.37 1.10 11.52
CA GLY A 111 -13.43 -0.33 11.83
C GLY A 111 -12.17 -0.87 12.53
N LEU A 112 -11.02 -0.25 12.30
CA LEU A 112 -9.74 -0.56 12.94
C LEU A 112 -9.51 0.23 14.25
N GLY A 113 -10.42 1.10 14.66
CA GLY A 113 -10.23 1.97 15.82
C GLY A 113 -9.13 3.02 15.65
N ALA A 114 -8.79 3.35 14.39
CA ALA A 114 -7.78 4.35 14.04
C ALA A 114 -8.31 5.78 14.09
N THR A 115 -9.61 5.99 14.23
CA THR A 115 -10.24 7.31 14.34
C THR A 115 -10.67 7.59 15.77
N SER A 116 -10.47 8.82 16.24
CA SER A 116 -11.01 9.31 17.53
C SER A 116 -12.51 9.63 17.48
N GLY A 117 -13.09 9.72 16.27
CA GLY A 117 -14.45 10.23 16.03
C GLY A 117 -14.55 11.76 15.90
N VAL A 118 -13.43 12.49 16.01
CA VAL A 118 -13.38 13.93 15.78
C VAL A 118 -13.36 14.24 14.28
N ALA A 119 -14.25 15.11 13.83
CA ALA A 119 -14.32 15.52 12.43
C ALA A 119 -13.02 16.23 12.00
N GLY A 120 -12.43 15.77 10.89
CA GLY A 120 -11.20 16.34 10.34
C GLY A 120 -9.89 15.81 10.95
N GLU A 121 -9.96 14.94 11.96
CA GLU A 121 -8.77 14.25 12.47
C GLU A 121 -8.32 13.15 11.50
N GLN A 122 -7.00 13.07 11.27
CA GLN A 122 -6.43 12.02 10.44
C GLN A 122 -6.41 10.69 11.21
N PRO A 123 -6.71 9.55 10.54
CA PRO A 123 -6.55 8.24 11.14
C PRO A 123 -5.16 8.04 11.73
N ASN A 124 -5.08 7.45 12.93
CA ASN A 124 -3.84 7.04 13.54
C ASN A 124 -3.19 5.91 12.70
N PRO A 125 -2.09 6.19 11.99
CA PRO A 125 -1.45 5.21 11.11
C PRO A 125 -0.93 3.99 11.86
N VAL A 126 -0.62 4.11 13.16
CA VAL A 126 -0.22 2.97 14.00
C VAL A 126 -1.36 1.97 14.16
N ALA A 127 -2.60 2.45 14.29
CA ALA A 127 -3.78 1.60 14.41
C ALA A 127 -4.17 0.92 13.09
N CYS A 128 -3.78 1.50 11.94
CA CYS A 128 -3.87 0.82 10.64
C CYS A 128 -2.78 -0.23 10.42
N GLY A 129 -1.84 -0.38 11.36
CA GLY A 129 -0.60 -1.12 11.16
C GLY A 129 -0.77 -2.61 10.87
N ASP A 130 -1.72 -3.27 11.52
CA ASP A 130 -1.95 -4.69 11.27
C ASP A 130 -2.46 -4.92 9.83
N LEU A 131 -3.39 -4.10 9.34
CA LEU A 131 -3.85 -4.16 7.95
C LEU A 131 -2.73 -3.82 6.95
N LEU A 132 -1.83 -2.89 7.30
CA LEU A 132 -0.66 -2.60 6.47
C LEU A 132 0.23 -3.83 6.33
N ALA A 133 0.53 -4.51 7.43
CA ALA A 133 1.37 -5.70 7.41
C ALA A 133 0.71 -6.86 6.64
N GLU A 134 -0.61 -7.02 6.75
CA GLU A 134 -1.37 -7.97 5.92
C GLU A 134 -1.30 -7.61 4.43
N CYS A 135 -1.42 -6.33 4.09
CA CYS A 135 -1.29 -5.85 2.70
C CYS A 135 0.09 -6.17 2.13
N TRP A 136 1.15 -5.93 2.91
CA TRP A 136 2.49 -6.30 2.49
C TRP A 136 2.65 -7.82 2.33
N GLY A 137 2.11 -8.60 3.27
CA GLY A 137 2.07 -10.07 3.16
C GLY A 137 1.43 -10.53 1.85
N LYS A 138 0.27 -9.95 1.49
CA LYS A 138 -0.41 -10.27 0.24
C LYS A 138 0.39 -9.84 -1.00
N ILE A 139 1.03 -8.66 -0.96
CA ILE A 139 1.91 -8.21 -2.05
C ILE A 139 3.03 -9.22 -2.28
N MET A 140 3.69 -9.68 -1.22
CA MET A 140 4.78 -10.67 -1.35
C MET A 140 4.30 -12.06 -1.78
N GLU A 141 3.09 -12.46 -1.38
CA GLU A 141 2.44 -13.68 -1.89
C GLU A 141 2.18 -13.59 -3.40
N LEU A 142 1.69 -12.45 -3.88
CA LEU A 142 1.41 -12.22 -5.29
C LEU A 142 2.69 -12.09 -6.12
N VAL A 143 3.71 -11.40 -5.61
CA VAL A 143 5.06 -11.36 -6.21
C VAL A 143 5.58 -12.77 -6.48
N GLN A 144 5.44 -13.68 -5.52
CA GLN A 144 5.85 -15.09 -5.68
C GLN A 144 4.94 -15.84 -6.66
N SER A 145 3.62 -15.68 -6.53
CA SER A 145 2.64 -16.42 -7.34
C SER A 145 2.67 -16.04 -8.82
N TYR A 146 3.06 -14.81 -9.12
CA TYR A 146 3.22 -14.27 -10.47
C TYR A 146 4.68 -14.28 -10.95
N GLU A 147 5.60 -14.89 -10.17
CA GLU A 147 7.02 -15.05 -10.51
C GLU A 147 7.72 -13.72 -10.87
N LEU A 148 7.40 -12.65 -10.15
CA LEU A 148 7.99 -11.32 -10.40
C LEU A 148 9.43 -11.27 -9.87
N ASP A 149 10.35 -10.80 -10.71
CA ASP A 149 11.74 -10.54 -10.31
C ASP A 149 11.85 -9.15 -9.66
N LEU A 150 12.14 -9.14 -8.36
CA LEU A 150 12.40 -7.90 -7.61
C LEU A 150 13.87 -7.46 -7.67
N THR A 151 14.75 -8.30 -8.21
CA THR A 151 16.19 -8.03 -8.30
C THR A 151 16.58 -7.38 -9.62
N GLU A 152 15.72 -7.45 -10.63
CA GLU A 152 15.94 -6.81 -11.92
C GLU A 152 15.87 -5.28 -11.75
N LYS A 153 17.03 -4.63 -11.81
CA LYS A 153 17.15 -3.18 -11.71
C LYS A 153 16.77 -2.58 -13.07
N ALA A 154 15.51 -2.18 -13.20
CA ALA A 154 15.12 -1.17 -14.19
C ALA A 154 15.91 0.12 -13.96
#